data_AF-A0A8S8YW21-F1
#
_entry.id   AF-A0A8S8YW21-F1
#
_cell.length_a   1.000
_cell.length_b   1.000
_cell.length_c   1.000
_cell.angle_alpha   90.00
_cell.angle_beta   90.00
_cell.angle_gamma   90.00
#
_symmetry.space_group_name_H-M   'P 1'
#
loop_
_entity.id
_entity.type
_entity.pdbx_description
1 polymer ?
#
loop_
_entity_poly.entity_id
_entity_poly.type
_entity_poly.pdbx_seq_one_letter_code
_entity_poly.pdbx_strand_id
1 'polypeptide(L)'
;MLPRIESIKQIRQKIGITQKKLASMTGVSTSMINQIESGRSQPSYDTAKKIFENLSKLEGESSSHTAGDFCSKDFIKLKPSNTLHDAIKKMHELSISQIPVFDNSKIVGVVSEDGIVKHLADLG
;
A
#
# COMPACT_ATOMS: atom_id res chain seq x y z
N MET A 1 -2.93 3.28 13.22
CA MET A 1 -2.42 4.46 13.98
C MET A 1 -2.34 5.65 13.04
N LEU A 2 -2.59 6.87 13.54
CA LEU A 2 -2.37 8.08 12.74
C LEU A 2 -0.88 8.45 12.71
N PRO A 3 -0.38 9.04 11.60
CA PRO A 3 0.95 9.62 11.56
C PRO A 3 1.11 10.80 12.54
N ARG A 4 2.36 11.25 12.70
CA ARG A 4 2.70 12.42 13.51
C ARG A 4 2.14 13.71 12.92
N ILE A 5 1.53 14.57 13.74
CA ILE A 5 0.90 15.83 13.30
C ILE A 5 1.91 16.74 12.58
N GLU A 6 3.17 16.72 13.00
CA GLU A 6 4.26 17.51 12.43
C GLU A 6 4.53 17.15 10.95
N SER A 7 4.13 15.95 10.51
CA SER A 7 4.30 15.51 9.12
C SER A 7 3.29 16.11 8.14
N ILE A 8 2.19 16.71 8.62
CA ILE A 8 1.09 17.21 7.77
C ILE A 8 1.62 18.17 6.69
N LYS A 9 2.48 19.11 7.07
CA LYS A 9 3.05 20.10 6.14
C LYS A 9 3.90 19.44 5.06
N GLN A 10 4.75 18.49 5.45
CA GLN A 10 5.65 17.79 4.53
C GLN A 10 4.86 16.95 3.52
N ILE A 11 3.87 16.19 3.99
CA ILE A 11 3.00 15.38 3.14
C ILE A 11 2.24 16.29 2.17
N ARG A 12 1.62 17.37 2.67
CA ARG A 12 0.88 18.33 1.86
C ARG A 12 1.75 18.94 0.74
N GLN A 13 2.99 19.29 1.05
CA GLN A 13 3.93 19.86 0.07
C GLN A 13 4.41 18.81 -0.94
N LYS A 14 4.67 17.57 -0.50
CA LYS A 14 5.06 16.46 -1.37
C LYS A 14 4.02 16.17 -2.46
N ILE A 15 2.74 16.24 -2.11
CA ILE A 15 1.61 16.07 -3.05
C ILE A 15 1.19 17.39 -3.74
N GLY A 16 1.92 18.48 -3.52
CA GLY A 16 1.76 19.73 -4.28
C GLY A 16 0.50 20.56 -3.99
N ILE A 17 -0.22 20.34 -2.88
CA ILE A 17 -1.47 21.07 -2.60
C ILE A 17 -1.26 22.26 -1.65
N THR A 18 -2.16 23.25 -1.72
CA THR A 18 -2.13 24.44 -0.85
C THR A 18 -2.83 24.19 0.50
N GLN A 19 -2.52 24.99 1.52
CA GLN A 19 -3.23 24.97 2.80
C GLN A 19 -4.74 25.23 2.61
N LYS A 20 -5.11 26.13 1.68
CA LYS A 20 -6.50 26.43 1.33
C LYS A 20 -7.24 25.22 0.77
N LYS A 21 -6.57 24.44 -0.10
CA LYS A 21 -7.14 23.21 -0.67
C LYS A 21 -7.34 22.16 0.42
N LEU A 22 -6.33 21.94 1.28
CA LEU A 22 -6.43 21.00 2.39
C LEU A 22 -7.57 21.38 3.36
N ALA A 23 -7.66 22.66 3.73
CA ALA A 23 -8.71 23.19 4.60
C ALA A 23 -10.12 22.93 4.02
N SER A 24 -10.31 23.25 2.73
CA SER A 24 -11.61 23.02 2.05
C SER A 24 -12.02 21.55 2.03
N MET A 25 -11.08 20.61 1.89
CA MET A 25 -11.38 19.18 1.83
C MET A 25 -11.63 18.56 3.20
N THR A 26 -10.97 19.09 4.22
CA THR A 26 -11.06 18.59 5.60
C THR A 26 -12.22 19.21 6.37
N GLY A 27 -12.85 20.25 5.82
CA GLY A 27 -13.95 20.98 6.45
C GLY A 27 -13.49 21.88 7.59
N VAL A 28 -12.23 22.34 7.57
CA VAL A 28 -11.69 23.29 8.56
C VAL A 28 -11.25 24.59 7.90
N SER A 29 -10.92 25.60 8.71
CA SER A 29 -10.43 26.87 8.18
C SER A 29 -8.96 26.77 7.75
N THR A 30 -8.57 27.55 6.75
CA THR A 30 -7.15 27.67 6.33
C THR A 30 -6.27 28.17 7.47
N SER A 31 -6.81 29.01 8.36
CA SER A 31 -6.12 29.48 9.57
C SER A 31 -5.81 28.32 10.52
N MET A 32 -6.76 27.41 10.74
CA MET A 32 -6.56 26.22 11.57
C MET A 32 -5.45 25.32 11.00
N ILE A 33 -5.46 25.04 9.69
CA ILE A 33 -4.37 24.30 9.02
C ILE A 33 -3.02 25.00 9.23
N ASN A 34 -2.97 26.33 9.08
CA ASN A 34 -1.74 27.08 9.31
C ASN A 34 -1.24 26.99 10.76
N GLN A 35 -2.13 27.08 11.75
CA GLN A 35 -1.79 26.93 13.17
C GLN A 35 -1.28 25.52 13.48
N ILE A 36 -1.90 24.48 12.89
CA ILE A 36 -1.45 23.09 13.02
C ILE A 36 -0.06 22.91 12.40
N GLU A 37 0.14 23.34 11.14
CA GLU A 37 1.42 23.18 10.44
C GLU A 37 2.57 24.02 11.03
N SER A 38 2.26 25.05 11.81
CA SER A 38 3.24 25.85 12.55
C SER A 38 3.48 25.37 13.98
N GLY A 39 2.79 24.32 14.43
CA GLY A 39 2.87 23.80 15.80
C GLY A 39 2.21 24.70 16.85
N ARG A 40 1.46 25.73 16.43
CA ARG A 40 0.77 26.67 17.34
C ARG A 40 -0.52 26.10 17.94
N SER A 41 -1.08 25.05 17.33
CA SER A 41 -2.28 24.39 17.82
C SER A 41 -2.24 22.91 17.49
N GLN A 42 -2.78 22.08 18.39
CA GLN A 42 -2.98 20.66 18.16
C GLN A 42 -4.44 20.42 17.74
N PRO A 43 -4.68 19.67 16.64
CA PRO A 43 -6.02 19.31 16.24
C PRO A 43 -6.64 18.28 17.20
N SER A 44 -7.98 18.22 17.24
CA SER A 44 -8.65 17.06 17.83
C SER A 44 -8.33 15.80 17.04
N TYR A 45 -8.52 14.62 17.66
CA TYR A 45 -8.34 13.34 16.98
C TYR A 45 -9.15 13.26 15.68
N ASP A 46 -10.42 13.66 15.70
CA ASP A 46 -11.29 13.64 14.51
C ASP A 46 -10.79 14.57 13.41
N THR A 47 -10.27 15.74 13.78
CA THR A 47 -9.70 16.68 12.82
C THR A 47 -8.41 16.12 12.22
N ALA A 48 -7.52 15.58 13.04
CA ALA A 48 -6.29 14.92 12.59
C ALA A 48 -6.61 13.76 11.65
N LYS A 49 -7.57 12.91 12.02
CA LYS A 49 -8.04 11.79 11.20
C LYS A 49 -8.53 12.26 9.83
N LYS A 50 -9.42 13.27 9.78
CA LYS A 50 -9.89 13.85 8.52
C LYS A 50 -8.77 14.42 7.66
N ILE A 51 -7.80 15.10 8.27
CA ILE A 51 -6.62 15.63 7.55
C ILE A 51 -5.85 14.50 6.89
N PHE A 52 -5.49 13.46 7.65
CA PHE A 52 -4.71 12.34 7.11
C PHE A 52 -5.47 11.53 6.08
N GLU A 53 -6.77 11.27 6.26
CA GLU A 53 -7.59 10.56 5.27
C GLU A 53 -7.62 11.31 3.92
N ASN A 54 -7.77 12.63 3.94
CA ASN A 54 -7.76 13.44 2.71
C ASN A 54 -6.36 13.52 2.08
N LEU A 55 -5.30 13.60 2.88
CA LEU A 55 -3.93 13.57 2.37
C LEU A 55 -3.60 12.23 1.70
N SER A 56 -3.97 11.10 2.32
CA SER A 56 -3.75 9.76 1.75
C SER A 56 -4.53 9.55 0.46
N LYS A 57 -5.76 10.06 0.38
CA LYS A 57 -6.56 9.99 -0.85
C LYS A 57 -5.89 10.71 -2.01
N LEU A 58 -5.40 11.93 -1.76
CA LEU A 58 -4.68 12.70 -2.77
C LEU A 58 -3.32 12.11 -3.13
N GLU A 59 -2.61 11.51 -2.17
CA GLU A 59 -1.36 10.80 -2.47
C GLU A 59 -1.61 9.61 -3.40
N GLY A 60 -2.70 8.85 -3.19
CA GLY A 60 -3.12 7.77 -4.09
C GLY A 60 -3.52 8.26 -5.49
N GLU A 61 -4.19 9.41 -5.58
CA GLU A 61 -4.55 10.05 -6.87
C GLU A 61 -3.34 10.71 -7.56
N SER A 62 -2.27 11.02 -6.82
CA SER A 62 -1.05 11.66 -7.33
C SER A 62 0.07 10.66 -7.67
N SER A 63 -0.17 9.35 -7.54
CA SER A 63 0.81 8.35 -7.97
C SER A 63 1.01 8.46 -9.48
N SER A 64 2.18 8.96 -9.90
CA SER A 64 2.55 9.07 -11.32
C SER A 64 2.79 7.73 -12.01
N HIS A 65 2.82 6.65 -11.23
CA HIS A 65 3.06 5.30 -11.70
C HIS A 65 1.92 4.39 -11.25
N THR A 66 1.50 3.54 -12.17
CA THR A 66 0.55 2.45 -11.97
C THR A 66 1.27 1.20 -11.47
N ALA A 67 0.54 0.25 -10.89
CA ALA A 67 1.10 -1.07 -10.58
C ALA A 67 1.67 -1.77 -11.83
N GLY A 68 1.12 -1.47 -13.02
CA GLY A 68 1.61 -1.99 -14.29
C GLY A 68 3.01 -1.50 -14.68
N ASP A 69 3.43 -0.35 -14.16
CA ASP A 69 4.77 0.22 -14.43
C ASP A 69 5.88 -0.53 -13.68
N PHE A 70 5.53 -1.20 -12.57
CA PHE A 70 6.46 -1.98 -11.74
C PHE A 70 6.23 -3.49 -11.85
N CYS A 71 5.11 -3.93 -12.42
CA CYS A 71 4.79 -5.34 -12.56
C CYS A 71 5.83 -6.05 -13.44
N SER A 72 6.33 -7.19 -12.98
CA SER A 72 7.19 -8.04 -13.79
C SER A 72 6.41 -8.59 -14.98
N LYS A 73 6.89 -8.34 -16.20
CA LYS A 73 6.20 -8.73 -17.44
C LYS A 73 6.39 -10.21 -17.79
N ASP A 74 7.54 -10.76 -17.41
CA ASP A 74 7.85 -12.18 -17.57
C ASP A 74 7.83 -12.85 -16.20
N PHE A 75 6.70 -13.45 -15.84
CA PHE A 75 6.53 -14.14 -14.57
C PHE A 75 6.27 -15.63 -14.78
N ILE A 76 6.87 -16.44 -13.91
CA ILE A 76 6.67 -17.88 -13.90
C ILE A 76 5.26 -18.22 -13.37
N LYS A 77 4.69 -19.30 -13.88
CA LYS A 77 3.37 -19.81 -13.48
C LYS A 77 3.48 -21.25 -13.01
N LEU A 78 2.60 -21.63 -12.09
CA LEU A 78 2.32 -23.02 -11.75
C LEU A 78 0.95 -23.41 -12.31
N LYS A 79 0.75 -24.71 -12.55
CA LYS A 79 -0.55 -25.32 -12.81
C LYS A 79 -1.11 -25.94 -11.52
N PRO A 80 -2.42 -26.13 -11.40
CA PRO A 80 -3.02 -26.86 -10.27
C PRO A 80 -2.46 -28.28 -10.08
N SER A 81 -1.91 -28.88 -11.15
CA SER A 81 -1.30 -30.21 -11.12
C SER A 81 0.18 -30.22 -10.72
N ASN A 82 0.83 -29.06 -10.56
CA ASN A 82 2.21 -29.02 -10.09
C ASN A 82 2.32 -29.43 -8.62
N THR A 83 3.41 -30.10 -8.29
CA THR A 83 3.67 -30.56 -6.92
C THR A 83 4.22 -29.45 -6.04
N LEU A 84 4.18 -29.64 -4.72
CA LEU A 84 4.84 -28.75 -3.77
C LEU A 84 6.36 -28.65 -4.05
N HIS A 85 6.98 -29.77 -4.42
CA HIS A 85 8.40 -29.80 -4.78
C HIS A 85 8.69 -28.93 -6.00
N ASP A 86 7.84 -28.96 -7.04
CA ASP A 86 7.98 -28.09 -8.22
C ASP A 86 7.93 -26.61 -7.83
N ALA A 87 7.04 -26.25 -6.90
CA ALA A 87 6.90 -24.88 -6.42
C ALA A 87 8.17 -24.42 -5.69
N ILE A 88 8.66 -25.20 -4.71
CA ILE A 88 9.87 -24.90 -3.94
C ILE A 88 11.10 -24.80 -4.86
N LYS A 89 11.24 -25.75 -5.79
CA LYS A 89 12.33 -25.76 -6.75
C LYS A 89 12.34 -24.49 -7.59
N LYS A 90 11.20 -24.10 -8.17
CA LYS A 90 11.08 -22.86 -8.96
C LYS A 90 11.33 -21.60 -8.13
N MET A 91 10.82 -21.56 -6.90
CA MET A 91 11.05 -20.44 -5.97
C MET A 91 12.54 -20.24 -5.71
N HIS A 92 13.26 -21.33 -5.42
CA HIS A 92 14.71 -21.30 -5.20
C HIS A 92 15.49 -20.92 -6.47
N GLU A 93 15.21 -21.55 -7.61
CA GLU A 93 15.90 -21.29 -8.87
C GLU A 93 15.76 -19.84 -9.35
N LEU A 94 14.60 -19.23 -9.11
CA LEU A 94 14.28 -17.87 -9.57
C LEU A 94 14.42 -16.81 -8.47
N SER A 95 14.80 -17.20 -7.24
CA SER A 95 14.88 -16.32 -6.07
C SER A 95 13.58 -15.51 -5.83
N ILE A 96 12.44 -16.18 -5.94
CA ILE A 96 11.10 -15.61 -5.70
C ILE A 96 10.39 -16.38 -4.60
N SER A 97 9.60 -15.69 -3.77
CA SER A 97 8.90 -16.29 -2.64
C SER A 97 7.43 -16.63 -2.93
N GLN A 98 6.92 -16.24 -4.09
CA GLN A 98 5.52 -16.42 -4.47
C GLN A 98 5.38 -16.71 -5.96
N ILE A 99 4.49 -17.64 -6.30
CA ILE A 99 4.19 -18.01 -7.68
C ILE A 99 2.68 -18.10 -7.88
N PRO A 100 2.11 -17.39 -8.86
CA PRO A 100 0.69 -17.51 -9.17
C PRO A 100 0.38 -18.86 -9.84
N VAL A 101 -0.77 -19.43 -9.49
CA VAL A 101 -1.30 -20.67 -10.08
C VAL A 101 -2.34 -20.33 -11.14
N PHE A 102 -2.11 -20.84 -12.34
CA PHE A 102 -2.98 -20.66 -13.49
C PHE A 102 -3.57 -21.99 -13.93
N ASP A 103 -4.89 -22.01 -14.08
CA ASP A 103 -5.58 -23.01 -14.88
C ASP A 103 -5.84 -22.42 -16.26
N ASN A 104 -5.04 -22.85 -17.24
CA ASN A 104 -4.98 -22.25 -18.58
C ASN A 104 -4.70 -20.73 -18.53
N SER A 105 -5.66 -19.90 -18.96
CA SER A 105 -5.56 -18.44 -18.94
C SER A 105 -6.09 -17.81 -17.65
N LYS A 106 -6.73 -18.58 -16.77
CA LYS A 106 -7.37 -18.08 -15.55
C LYS A 106 -6.44 -18.24 -14.36
N ILE A 107 -6.23 -17.15 -13.61
CA ILE A 107 -5.58 -17.23 -12.30
C ILE A 107 -6.56 -17.85 -11.30
N VAL A 108 -6.12 -18.91 -10.61
CA VAL A 108 -6.92 -19.64 -9.62
C VAL A 108 -6.41 -19.49 -8.19
N GLY A 109 -5.19 -18.98 -8.02
CA GLY A 109 -4.63 -18.72 -6.69
C GLY A 109 -3.15 -18.34 -6.75
N VAL A 110 -2.52 -18.37 -5.58
CA VAL A 110 -1.08 -18.13 -5.39
C VAL A 110 -0.53 -19.15 -4.40
N VAL A 111 0.69 -19.63 -4.65
CA VAL A 111 1.48 -20.41 -3.69
C VAL A 111 2.63 -19.52 -3.22
N SER A 112 2.81 -19.41 -1.91
CA SER A 112 3.87 -18.62 -1.27
C SER A 112 4.67 -19.47 -0.29
N GLU A 113 5.94 -19.14 -0.09
CA GLU A 113 6.78 -19.79 0.94
C GLU A 113 6.12 -19.74 2.33
N ASP A 114 5.58 -18.58 2.73
CA ASP A 114 4.86 -18.42 3.99
C ASP A 114 3.60 -19.31 4.06
N GLY A 115 2.87 -19.45 2.96
CA GLY A 115 1.71 -20.34 2.88
C GLY A 115 2.09 -21.81 3.00
N ILE A 116 3.22 -22.21 2.41
CA ILE A 116 3.76 -23.57 2.53
C ILE A 116 4.17 -23.85 3.98
N VAL A 117 4.93 -22.95 4.60
CA VAL A 117 5.39 -23.11 5.98
C VAL A 117 4.22 -23.23 6.94
N LYS A 118 3.21 -22.35 6.83
CA LYS A 118 1.98 -22.42 7.64
C LYS A 118 1.26 -23.75 7.46
N HIS A 119 1.07 -24.19 6.22
CA HIS A 119 0.37 -25.44 5.95
C HIS A 119 1.10 -26.67 6.53
N LEU A 120 2.43 -26.68 6.47
CA LEU A 120 3.23 -27.75 7.08
C LEU A 120 3.21 -27.71 8.61
N ALA A 121 3.18 -26.52 9.20
CA ALA A 121 3.06 -26.34 10.65
C ALA A 121 1.69 -26.77 11.18
N ASP A 122 0.62 -26.56 10.42
CA ASP A 122 -0.74 -26.97 10.78
C ASP A 122 -0.97 -28.50 10.63
N LEU A 123 -0.12 -29.19 9.88
CA LEU A 123 -0.15 -30.64 9.66
C LEU A 123 0.69 -31.44 10.67
N GLY A 124 1.51 -30.75 11.48
CA GLY A 124 2.32 -31.33 12.57
C GLY A 124 1.67 -31.14 13.92
#